data_AF-A0A2D2C1W4-F1
#
_entry.id   AF-A0A2D2C1W4-F1
#
_cell.length_a   1.000
_cell.length_b   1.000
_cell.length_c   1.000
_cell.angle_alpha   90.00
_cell.angle_beta   90.00
_cell.angle_gamma   90.00
#
_symmetry.space_group_name_H-M   'P 1'
#
loop_
_entity.id
_entity.type
_entity.pdbx_description
1 polymer ?
#
loop_
_entity_poly.entity_id
_entity_poly.type
_entity_poly.pdbx_seq_one_letter_code
_entity_poly.pdbx_strand_id
1 'polypeptide(L)' 'MIGWLAPIRLLSRLADFLPWAALVAPGAVLNKDGSFQRTAKFRGPDLDSAVAAEWLRTAKHPRFRKVAALIPK' A
#
# COMPACT_ATOMS: atom_id res chain seq x y z
N MET A 1 16.14 32.68 7.58
CA MET A 1 15.65 31.76 6.53
C MET A 1 14.36 31.15 7.02
N ILE A 2 13.23 31.67 6.54
CA ILE A 2 11.89 31.20 6.91
C ILE A 2 11.48 30.13 5.89
N GLY A 3 11.06 28.95 6.34
CA GLY A 3 10.77 27.85 5.42
C GLY A 3 10.54 26.48 6.07
N TRP A 4 9.83 26.42 7.21
CA TRP A 4 9.31 25.17 7.78
C TRP A 4 7.83 25.28 8.13
N LEU A 5 7.06 26.00 7.30
CA LEU A 5 5.60 25.92 7.36
C LEU A 5 5.20 24.66 6.59
N ALA A 6 5.07 23.55 7.31
CA ALA A 6 4.37 22.38 6.79
C ALA A 6 3.00 22.83 6.25
N PRO A 7 2.55 22.32 5.09
CA PRO A 7 1.32 22.79 4.47
C PRO A 7 0.15 22.59 5.41
N ILE A 8 -0.52 23.69 5.78
CA ILE A 8 -1.73 23.67 6.57
C ILE A 8 -2.82 22.98 5.73
N ARG A 9 -3.27 21.81 6.17
CA ARG A 9 -4.43 21.14 5.59
C ARG A 9 -5.70 21.80 6.14
N LEU A 10 -6.36 22.62 5.33
CA LEU A 10 -7.60 23.34 5.71
C LEU A 10 -8.87 22.46 5.64
N LEU A 11 -8.81 21.29 5.00
CA LEU A 11 -9.96 20.41 4.80
C LEU A 11 -9.65 19.01 5.33
N SER A 12 -10.54 18.48 6.14
CA SER A 12 -10.48 17.09 6.62
C SER A 12 -10.75 16.13 5.46
N ARG A 13 -9.83 15.19 5.24
CA ARG A 13 -9.95 14.09 4.28
C ARG A 13 -10.47 12.86 5.01
N LEU A 14 -11.08 11.93 4.27
CA LEU A 14 -11.53 10.66 4.84
C LEU A 14 -10.42 9.95 5.62
N ALA A 15 -9.18 9.99 5.10
CA ALA A 15 -7.97 9.45 5.73
C ALA A 15 -7.70 9.96 7.16
N ASP A 16 -8.07 11.20 7.47
CA ASP A 16 -7.80 11.81 8.77
C ASP A 16 -8.62 11.16 9.90
N PHE A 17 -9.70 10.45 9.57
CA PHE A 17 -10.54 9.73 10.51
C PHE A 17 -10.10 8.28 10.74
N LEU A 18 -9.10 7.79 10.01
CA LEU A 18 -8.64 6.41 10.15
C LEU A 18 -7.64 6.28 11.33
N PRO A 19 -7.69 5.18 12.10
CA PRO A 19 -6.64 4.87 13.07
C PRO A 19 -5.33 4.48 12.38
N TRP A 20 -5.41 3.76 11.25
CA TRP A 20 -4.25 3.38 10.43
C TRP A 20 -4.61 3.08 8.97
N ALA A 21 -5.54 2.16 8.73
CA ALA A 21 -6.04 1.81 7.39
C ALA A 21 -7.46 1.23 7.49
N ALA A 22 -8.25 1.31 6.41
CA ALA A 22 -9.62 0.80 6.35
C ALA A 22 -9.93 0.23 4.97
N LEU A 23 -10.70 -0.87 4.96
CA LEU A 23 -11.24 -1.44 3.72
C LEU A 23 -12.45 -0.59 3.28
N VAL A 24 -12.31 0.11 2.16
CA VAL A 24 -13.36 1.01 1.64
C VAL A 24 -14.21 0.37 0.56
N ALA A 25 -13.70 -0.71 -0.05
CA ALA A 25 -14.39 -1.55 -1.03
C ALA A 25 -13.70 -2.93 -1.08
N PRO A 26 -14.33 -3.96 -1.66
CA PRO A 26 -13.71 -5.27 -1.80
C PRO A 26 -12.34 -5.19 -2.49
N GLY A 27 -11.28 -5.54 -1.74
CA GLY A 27 -9.89 -5.52 -2.23
C GLY A 27 -9.26 -4.13 -2.36
N ALA A 28 -9.88 -3.08 -1.82
CA ALA A 28 -9.35 -1.73 -1.80
C ALA A 28 -9.20 -1.20 -0.36
N VAL A 29 -7.98 -0.82 -0.01
CA VAL A 29 -7.62 -0.27 1.30
C VAL A 29 -7.28 1.20 1.15
N LEU A 30 -7.85 2.04 2.01
CA LEU A 30 -7.44 3.42 2.22
C LEU A 30 -6.51 3.48 3.43
N ASN A 31 -5.33 4.05 3.23
CA ASN A 31 -4.35 4.27 4.29
C ASN A 31 -4.51 5.66 4.93
N LYS A 32 -3.97 5.83 6.14
CA LYS A 32 -3.98 7.09 6.90
C LYS A 32 -3.27 8.25 6.18
N ASP A 33 -2.27 7.95 5.36
CA ASP A 33 -1.60 8.94 4.52
C ASP A 33 -2.47 9.41 3.34
N GLY A 34 -3.59 8.74 3.08
CA GLY A 34 -4.52 8.98 1.99
C GLY A 34 -4.21 8.19 0.73
N SER A 35 -3.22 7.28 0.76
CA SER A 35 -2.93 6.39 -0.36
C SER A 35 -3.97 5.26 -0.45
N PHE A 36 -4.26 4.83 -1.68
CA PHE A 36 -5.06 3.63 -1.94
C PHE A 36 -4.16 2.46 -2.29
N GLN A 37 -4.39 1.33 -1.63
CA GLN A 37 -3.75 0.05 -1.96
C GLN A 37 -4.80 -0.92 -2.53
N ARG A 38 -4.46 -1.55 -3.65
CA ARG A 38 -5.26 -2.64 -4.24
C ARG A 38 -4.64 -3.98 -3.88
N THR A 39 -5.33 -4.77 -3.08
CA THR A 39 -4.82 -6.05 -2.60
C THR A 39 -5.04 -7.13 -3.66
N ALA A 40 -3.97 -7.71 -4.19
CA ALA A 40 -4.06 -8.88 -5.06
C ALA A 40 -4.17 -10.15 -4.19
N LYS A 41 -5.20 -10.97 -4.42
CA LYS A 41 -5.31 -12.29 -3.80
C LYS A 41 -4.39 -13.25 -4.55
N PHE A 42 -3.19 -13.47 -4.04
CA PHE A 42 -2.27 -14.46 -4.58
C PHE A 42 -2.54 -15.82 -3.93
N ARG A 43 -2.96 -16.81 -4.73
CA ARG A 43 -2.93 -18.23 -4.33
C ARG A 43 -1.73 -18.89 -5.01
N GLY A 44 -0.60 -18.90 -4.30
CA GLY A 44 0.60 -19.67 -4.62
C GLY A 44 1.06 -20.41 -3.35
N PRO A 45 2.20 -21.13 -3.38
CA PRO A 45 2.74 -21.79 -2.19
C PRO A 45 2.78 -20.80 -1.02
N ASP A 46 2.35 -21.28 0.14
CA ASP A 46 2.14 -20.52 1.35
C ASP A 46 3.38 -19.68 1.68
N LEU A 47 3.16 -18.36 1.80
CA LEU A 47 4.21 -17.40 2.08
C LEU A 47 4.92 -17.75 3.40
N ASP A 48 4.21 -18.30 4.38
CA ASP A 48 4.77 -18.64 5.69
C ASP A 48 5.73 -19.85 5.66
N SER A 49 5.75 -20.65 4.59
CA SER A 49 6.69 -21.77 4.41
C SER A 49 7.72 -21.54 3.31
N ALA A 50 7.69 -20.39 2.64
CA ALA A 50 8.52 -20.15 1.46
C ALA A 50 10.00 -19.96 1.83
N VAL A 51 10.90 -20.61 1.08
CA VAL A 51 12.37 -20.42 1.22
C VAL A 51 12.78 -19.13 0.48
N ALA A 52 13.79 -18.38 0.97
CA ALA A 52 14.19 -17.07 0.44
C ALA A 52 14.28 -16.96 -1.11
N ALA A 53 14.70 -18.03 -1.79
CA ALA A 53 14.75 -18.10 -3.25
C ALA A 53 13.35 -18.03 -3.91
N GLU A 54 12.33 -18.59 -3.29
CA GLU A 54 10.95 -18.59 -3.76
C GLU A 54 10.25 -17.24 -3.55
N TRP A 55 10.63 -16.50 -2.51
CA TRP A 55 10.19 -15.10 -2.30
C TRP A 55 10.66 -14.19 -3.42
N LEU A 56 11.95 -14.26 -3.75
CA LEU A 56 12.55 -13.51 -4.85
C LEU A 56 11.89 -13.85 -6.19
N ARG A 57 11.52 -15.11 -6.40
CA ARG A 57 10.80 -15.55 -7.60
C ARG A 57 9.40 -14.93 -7.67
N THR A 58 8.68 -14.88 -6.56
CA THR A 58 7.34 -14.30 -6.47
C THR A 58 7.37 -12.78 -6.65
N ALA A 59 8.30 -12.09 -5.98
CA ALA A 59 8.50 -10.64 -6.10
C ALA A 59 8.89 -10.21 -7.54
N LYS A 60 9.64 -11.06 -8.25
CA LYS A 60 10.04 -10.83 -9.65
C LYS A 60 8.99 -11.25 -10.67
N HIS A 61 7.89 -11.89 -10.24
CA HIS A 61 6.86 -12.35 -11.16
C HIS A 61 6.21 -11.15 -11.89
N PRO A 62 6.03 -11.18 -13.22
CA PRO A 62 5.55 -10.03 -13.99
C PRO A 62 4.20 -9.47 -13.53
N ARG A 63 3.32 -10.33 -12.98
CA ARG A 63 2.03 -9.92 -12.39
C ARG A 63 2.18 -9.18 -11.06
N PHE A 64 3.25 -9.41 -10.29
CA PHE A 64 3.55 -8.74 -9.01
C PHE A 64 4.13 -7.34 -9.24
N ARG A 65 4.95 -7.18 -10.28
CA ARG A 65 5.60 -5.89 -10.64
C ARG A 65 4.61 -4.75 -10.94
N LYS A 66 3.42 -5.06 -11.44
CA LYS A 66 2.36 -4.04 -11.68
C LYS A 66 1.74 -3.48 -10.39
N VAL A 67 1.90 -4.16 -9.25
CA VAL A 67 1.34 -3.71 -7.95
C VAL A 67 2.31 -2.78 -7.22
N ALA A 68 3.62 -3.07 -7.26
CA ALA A 68 4.63 -2.28 -6.56
C ALA A 68 4.95 -0.93 -7.23
N ALA A 69 4.69 -0.80 -8.54
CA ALA A 69 4.96 0.43 -9.29
C ALA A 69 3.93 1.55 -9.06
N LEU A 70 2.87 1.30 -8.29
CA LEU A 70 1.80 2.27 -8.02
C LEU A 70 1.91 2.94 -6.65
N ILE A 71 2.93 2.62 -5.86
CA ILE A 71 3.18 3.23 -4.54
C ILE A 71 4.24 4.32 -4.74
N PRO A 72 3.87 5.61 -4.70
CA PRO A 72 4.84 6.69 -4.80
C PRO A 72 5.79 6.67 -3.59
N LYS A 73 7.04 7.08 -3.82
CA LYS A 73 8.05 7.23 -2.76
C LYS A 73 7.67 8.31 -1.75
#